data_AF-A0A3A4NZ46-F1
#
_entry.id   AF-A0A3A4NZ46-F1
#
_cell.length_a   1.000
_cell.length_b   1.000
_cell.length_c   1.000
_cell.angle_alpha   90.00
_cell.angle_beta   90.00
_cell.angle_gamma   90.00
#
_symmetry.space_group_name_H-M   'P 1'
#
loop_
_entity.id
_entity.type
_entity.pdbx_description
1 polymer ?
#
loop_
_entity_poly.entity_id
_entity_poly.type
_entity_poly.pdbx_seq_one_letter_code
_entity_poly.pdbx_strand_id
1 'polypeptide(L)'
;ALKKDFIEVINAIIPADKSLKPCSMSFAFIQYYKDRGWLREDIHHDREPPWDFYLLQCRQGMFRETEWYLYKQQKPLAEIQVDGVPLFKLYGALK
;
A
#
# COMPACT_ATOMS: atom_id res chain seq x y z
N ALA A 1 2.77 6.33 -11.77
CA ALA A 1 1.82 5.27 -11.37
C ALA A 1 2.59 4.14 -10.72
N LEU A 2 1.95 3.30 -9.89
CA LEU A 2 2.56 2.04 -9.43
C LEU A 2 2.99 1.22 -10.66
N LYS A 3 4.19 0.63 -10.65
CA LYS A 3 4.61 -0.29 -11.72
C LYS A 3 3.82 -1.59 -11.60
N LYS A 4 3.47 -2.20 -12.74
CA LYS A 4 2.70 -3.45 -12.77
C LYS A 4 3.36 -4.55 -11.92
N ASP A 5 4.67 -4.67 -12.01
CA ASP A 5 5.47 -5.64 -11.24
C ASP A 5 5.27 -5.50 -9.73
N PHE A 6 5.11 -4.27 -9.22
CA PHE A 6 4.86 -4.05 -7.80
C PHE A 6 3.42 -4.40 -7.40
N ILE A 7 2.45 -4.28 -8.32
CA ILE A 7 1.07 -4.75 -8.10
C ILE A 7 1.06 -6.28 -7.96
N GLU A 8 1.85 -6.98 -8.78
CA GLU A 8 2.00 -8.44 -8.69
C GLU A 8 2.60 -8.87 -7.34
N VAL A 9 3.59 -8.12 -6.84
CA VAL A 9 4.13 -8.31 -5.47
C VAL A 9 3.06 -8.09 -4.40
N ILE A 10 2.23 -7.05 -4.52
CA ILE A 10 1.11 -6.80 -3.59
C ILE A 10 0.14 -7.98 -3.60
N ASN A 11 -0.25 -8.46 -4.80
CA ASN A 11 -1.16 -9.60 -4.95
C ASN A 11 -0.61 -10.89 -4.31
N ALA A 12 0.71 -11.10 -4.36
CA ALA A 12 1.37 -12.26 -3.78
C ALA A 12 1.53 -12.17 -2.25
N ILE A 13 1.70 -10.97 -1.70
CA ILE A 13 1.93 -10.77 -0.25
C ILE A 13 0.63 -10.72 0.53
N ILE A 14 -0.37 -9.98 0.04
CA ILE A 14 -1.63 -9.79 0.77
C ILE A 14 -2.46 -11.07 0.61
N PRO A 15 -2.90 -11.74 1.69
CA PRO A 15 -3.82 -12.87 1.60
C PRO A 15 -5.20 -12.47 1.06
N ALA A 16 -5.98 -13.45 0.60
CA ALA A 16 -7.37 -13.22 0.21
C ALA A 16 -8.22 -12.63 1.37
N ASP A 17 -9.23 -11.84 1.02
CA ASP A 17 -10.18 -11.20 1.93
C ASP A 17 -9.56 -10.26 2.98
N LYS A 18 -8.33 -9.76 2.73
CA LYS A 18 -7.61 -8.84 3.61
C LYS A 18 -7.77 -7.39 3.18
N SER A 19 -7.66 -6.50 4.16
CA SER A 19 -7.84 -5.06 3.96
C SER A 19 -6.52 -4.33 3.70
N LEU A 20 -6.53 -3.38 2.78
CA LEU A 20 -5.40 -2.57 2.37
C LEU A 20 -5.75 -1.08 2.47
N LYS A 21 -5.02 -0.36 3.32
CA LYS A 21 -5.12 1.10 3.43
C LYS A 21 -4.16 1.78 2.45
N PRO A 22 -4.64 2.60 1.50
CA PRO A 22 -3.80 3.54 0.77
C PRO A 22 -3.35 4.69 1.69
N CYS A 23 -2.04 4.84 1.88
CA CYS A 23 -1.43 5.88 2.71
C CYS A 23 -0.76 6.95 1.82
N SER A 24 -1.01 8.22 2.14
CA SER A 24 -0.63 9.38 1.33
C SER A 24 -1.08 9.31 -0.14
N MET A 25 -2.20 8.63 -0.40
CA MET A 25 -2.86 8.55 -1.70
C MET A 25 -4.39 8.39 -1.52
N SER A 26 -5.15 8.60 -2.60
CA SER A 26 -6.60 8.40 -2.59
C SER A 26 -6.98 6.92 -2.72
N PHE A 27 -8.09 6.52 -2.07
CA PHE A 27 -8.72 5.22 -2.26
C PHE A 27 -9.10 4.94 -3.72
N ALA A 28 -9.40 5.98 -4.50
CA ALA A 28 -9.69 5.86 -5.93
C ALA A 28 -8.53 5.24 -6.73
N PHE A 29 -7.28 5.34 -6.26
CA PHE A 29 -6.16 4.65 -6.91
C PHE A 29 -6.25 3.13 -6.77
N ILE A 30 -6.72 2.64 -5.63
CA ILE A 30 -6.91 1.20 -5.41
C ILE A 30 -8.03 0.69 -6.32
N GLN A 31 -9.16 1.39 -6.36
CA GLN A 31 -10.26 1.06 -7.26
C GLN A 31 -9.82 1.07 -8.73
N TYR A 32 -9.04 2.08 -9.17
CA TYR A 32 -8.50 2.15 -10.53
C TYR A 32 -7.67 0.91 -10.93
N TYR A 33 -6.95 0.29 -9.99
CA TYR A 33 -6.16 -0.91 -10.24
C TYR A 33 -7.00 -2.18 -10.24
N LYS A 34 -8.08 -2.22 -9.45
CA LYS A 34 -9.09 -3.27 -9.47
C LYS A 34 -9.86 -3.29 -10.79
N ASP A 35 -10.36 -2.12 -11.22
CA ASP A 35 -11.11 -1.98 -12.48
C ASP A 35 -10.34 -2.45 -13.73
N ARG A 36 -8.99 -2.48 -13.66
CA ARG A 36 -8.11 -2.98 -14.72
C ARG A 36 -7.74 -4.46 -14.61
N GLY A 37 -8.22 -5.15 -13.57
CA GLY A 37 -7.83 -6.51 -13.24
C GLY A 37 -6.36 -6.65 -12.86
N TRP A 38 -5.70 -5.57 -12.42
CA TRP A 38 -4.29 -5.62 -12.01
C TRP A 38 -4.16 -5.97 -10.54
N LEU A 39 -4.96 -5.34 -9.67
CA LEU A 39 -5.06 -5.70 -8.26
C LEU A 39 -6.23 -6.67 -8.06
N ARG A 40 -6.06 -7.69 -7.23
CA ARG A 40 -7.14 -8.65 -6.98
C ARG A 40 -8.35 -7.99 -6.30
N GLU A 41 -9.55 -8.42 -6.72
CA GLU A 41 -10.83 -7.90 -6.21
C GLU A 41 -11.06 -8.22 -4.73
N ASP A 42 -10.49 -9.32 -4.24
CA ASP A 42 -10.58 -9.81 -2.86
C ASP A 42 -9.71 -9.02 -1.85
N ILE A 43 -8.95 -8.02 -2.31
CA ILE A 43 -8.21 -7.09 -1.45
C ILE A 43 -9.10 -5.88 -1.13
N HIS A 44 -9.60 -5.78 0.09
CA HIS A 44 -10.59 -4.76 0.47
C HIS A 44 -9.94 -3.41 0.78
N HIS A 45 -10.53 -2.31 0.33
CA HIS A 45 -10.04 -0.95 0.65
C HIS A 45 -11.15 -0.03 1.18
N ASP A 46 -12.31 -0.62 1.47
CA ASP A 46 -13.57 -0.02 1.85
C ASP A 46 -14.03 -0.45 3.25
N ARG A 47 -13.21 -1.23 3.96
CA ARG A 47 -13.49 -1.68 5.33
C ARG A 47 -13.10 -0.62 6.36
N GLU A 48 -13.78 -0.63 7.50
CA GLU A 48 -13.38 0.19 8.64
C GLU A 48 -12.08 -0.33 9.27
N PRO A 49 -11.26 0.53 9.92
CA PRO A 49 -10.10 0.09 10.69
C PRO A 49 -10.47 -0.94 11.79
N PRO A 50 -9.52 -1.80 12.21
CA PRO A 50 -8.12 -1.82 11.85
C PRO A 50 -7.84 -2.44 10.46
N TRP A 51 -6.81 -1.93 9.80
CA TRP A 51 -6.39 -2.41 8.48
C TRP A 51 -5.34 -3.51 8.61
N ASP A 52 -5.41 -4.53 7.76
CA ASP A 52 -4.44 -5.64 7.75
C ASP A 52 -3.12 -5.24 7.08
N PHE A 53 -3.17 -4.34 6.10
CA PHE A 53 -2.01 -3.86 5.34
C PHE A 53 -2.09 -2.37 5.03
N TYR A 54 -0.92 -1.76 4.83
CA TYR A 54 -0.77 -0.33 4.54
C TYR A 54 0.15 -0.15 3.33
N LEU A 55 -0.35 0.49 2.27
CA LEU A 55 0.44 0.85 1.08
C LEU A 55 0.80 2.34 1.16
N LEU A 56 2.04 2.62 1.55
CA LEU A 56 2.55 3.98 1.67
C LEU A 56 3.13 4.47 0.34
N GLN A 57 2.60 5.56 -0.19
CA GLN A 57 3.32 6.36 -1.17
C GLN A 57 4.31 7.29 -0.45
N CYS A 58 5.60 7.22 -0.75
CA CYS A 58 6.66 7.93 -0.04
C CYS A 58 6.75 9.43 -0.37
N ARG A 59 5.61 10.13 -0.42
CA ARG A 59 5.51 11.59 -0.53
C ARG A 59 5.49 12.21 0.86
N GLN A 60 6.67 12.44 1.43
CA GLN A 60 6.82 12.89 2.83
C GLN A 60 6.04 14.17 3.17
N GLY A 61 5.87 15.09 2.22
CA GLY A 61 5.04 16.30 2.40
C GLY A 61 3.54 16.02 2.60
N MET A 62 3.08 14.79 2.38
CA MET A 62 1.69 14.33 2.55
C MET A 62 1.54 13.37 3.74
N PHE A 63 2.60 13.16 4.54
CA PHE A 63 2.56 12.22 5.65
C PHE A 63 1.79 12.81 6.82
N ARG A 64 0.93 11.99 7.42
CA ARG A 64 0.38 12.22 8.75
C ARG A 64 1.15 11.35 9.75
N GLU A 65 0.71 11.37 10.99
CA GLU A 65 1.36 10.63 12.08
C GLU A 65 1.54 9.13 11.76
N THR A 66 0.50 8.47 11.23
CA THR A 66 0.57 7.07 10.83
C THR A 66 1.60 6.81 9.74
N GLU A 67 1.66 7.68 8.71
CA GLU A 67 2.64 7.53 7.63
C GLU A 67 4.07 7.78 8.10
N TRP A 68 4.29 8.73 9.01
CA TRP A 68 5.58 8.92 9.65
C TRP A 68 6.00 7.71 10.49
N TYR A 69 5.08 7.14 11.26
CA TYR A 69 5.31 5.91 12.03
C TYR A 69 5.72 4.74 11.12
N LEU A 70 4.94 4.49 10.06
CA LEU A 70 5.26 3.48 9.05
C LEU A 70 6.64 3.72 8.42
N TYR A 71 6.93 4.96 8.00
CA TYR A 71 8.14 5.28 7.27
C TYR A 71 9.42 5.20 8.12
N LYS A 72 9.34 5.60 9.40
CA LYS A 72 10.50 5.72 10.29
C LYS A 72 10.71 4.51 11.20
N GLN A 73 9.63 3.84 11.60
CA GLN A 73 9.68 2.87 12.69
C GLN A 73 9.35 1.44 12.25
N GLN A 74 8.69 1.28 11.10
CA GLN A 74 8.29 -0.05 10.62
C GLN A 74 9.20 -0.55 9.49
N LYS A 75 9.40 -1.86 9.45
CA LYS A 75 10.08 -2.53 8.33
C LYS A 75 9.05 -2.87 7.25
N PRO A 76 9.25 -2.42 5.99
CA PRO A 76 8.34 -2.77 4.92
C PRO A 76 8.45 -4.26 4.56
N LEU A 77 7.33 -4.87 4.17
CA LEU A 77 7.26 -6.21 3.58
C LEU A 77 7.78 -6.21 2.15
N ALA A 78 7.53 -5.10 1.43
CA ALA A 78 8.05 -4.87 0.10
C ALA A 78 8.23 -3.38 -0.15
N GLU A 79 9.19 -3.02 -0.99
CA GLU A 79 9.37 -1.64 -1.46
C GLU A 79 9.75 -1.60 -2.92
N ILE A 80 9.39 -0.50 -3.58
CA ILE A 80 9.87 -0.16 -4.91
C ILE A 80 10.62 1.16 -4.84
N GLN A 81 11.81 1.15 -5.44
CA GLN A 81 12.69 2.31 -5.51
C GLN A 81 12.96 2.70 -6.97
N VAL A 82 13.29 3.96 -7.18
CA VAL A 82 13.86 4.48 -8.44
C VAL A 82 15.10 5.27 -8.06
N ASP A 83 16.25 4.90 -8.62
CA ASP A 83 17.54 5.54 -8.33
C ASP A 83 17.84 5.66 -6.82
N GLY A 84 17.52 4.61 -6.06
CA GLY A 84 17.71 4.57 -4.60
C GLY A 84 16.65 5.34 -3.79
N VAL A 85 15.70 6.01 -4.44
CA VAL A 85 14.63 6.76 -3.78
C VAL A 85 13.39 5.85 -3.63
N PRO A 86 12.90 5.58 -2.40
CA PRO A 86 11.70 4.79 -2.20
C PRO A 86 10.48 5.54 -2.72
N LEU A 87 9.68 4.89 -3.56
CA LEU A 87 8.43 5.44 -4.09
C LEU A 87 7.22 4.87 -3.38
N PHE A 88 7.18 3.55 -3.19
CA PHE A 88 6.12 2.88 -2.44
C PHE A 88 6.69 1.83 -1.50
N LYS A 89 6.02 1.66 -0.36
CA LYS A 89 6.33 0.66 0.66
C LYS A 89 5.04 -0.02 1.10
N LEU A 90 5.04 -1.34 1.17
CA LEU A 90 3.96 -2.15 1.72
C LEU A 90 4.32 -2.57 3.14
N TYR A 91 3.38 -2.41 4.06
CA TYR A 91 3.52 -2.80 5.46
C TYR A 91 2.37 -3.72 5.86
N GLY A 92 2.62 -4.57 6.86
CA GLY A 92 1.57 -5.34 7.51
C GLY A 92 0.79 -4.51 8.54
N ALA A 93 -0.04 -5.19 9.33
CA ALA A 93 -0.86 -4.56 10.36
C ALA A 93 0.00 -3.79 11.37
N LEU A 94 -0.50 -2.63 11.79
CA LEU A 94 0.10 -1.88 12.88
C LEU A 94 -0.18 -2.61 14.20
N LYS A 95 0.87 -2.81 15.00
CA LYS A 95 0.77 -3.30 16.37
C LYS A 95 0.71 -2.14 17.34
#